data_AF-A0A059KGX4-F1
#
_entry.id   AF-A0A059KGX4-F1
#
_cell.length_a   1.000
_cell.length_b   1.000
_cell.length_c   1.000
_cell.angle_alpha   90.00
_cell.angle_beta   90.00
_cell.angle_gamma   90.00
#
_symmetry.space_group_name_H-M   'P 1'
#
loop_
_entity.id
_entity.type
_entity.pdbx_description
1 polymer ?
#
loop_
_entity_poly.entity_id
_entity_poly.type
_entity_poly.pdbx_seq_one_letter_code
_entity_poly.pdbx_strand_id
1 'polypeptide(L)'
;MEITGKSGRAAGPLLSTGLLLPLLLAGCLSGGSDREIASPQAQALEAILQSESGGSALQPFSACEASGLGTDHRVGPGQPYTELEQVPWESLRAGDTVRIFHRAEPYRGKFMLAAQGTAAAPVRVCGVRSAAGERPTINGSGAVSRPALASGYSASAEYRLLHQARSLILIKPLASAADAWTQAPSHIQIDGLRIVRAHPDLSFTDVDGVSRRYEAFGACIWIERGRNITLADNEIADCQMGVFSKSTDDNSASVTRDLRLIGNHIHGHGIRGSDRVHATYTQGVGTVIEFNRYGPPREGALGNAIKDRSAGLIVRHNRIEEGAHALDLVEAEDFPKTALATAAYRETHVHGNVIIKRGDTGTTVHYGGDHYGSWPGAMWGEPIYRKGTLHFYDNLVELTGSSAVLFQISTTEERVQAWNNIVVYAPTVQSRLLRAEQDIGASWTSGGIVTLGANNRIVSGWRDTSPWHPVGGQLIGAERVTTIDAMPADPAALIAQSGGLLGAPQVR
;
A
#
# COMPACT_ATOMS: atom_id res chain seq x y z
N MET A 1 20.72 5.40 13.31
CA MET A 1 21.65 4.32 13.68
C MET A 1 22.36 4.75 14.95
N GLU A 2 21.87 4.29 16.10
CA GLU A 2 22.66 4.24 17.33
C GLU A 2 22.11 3.07 18.16
N ILE A 3 23.03 2.20 18.56
CA ILE A 3 22.81 0.90 19.18
C ILE A 3 23.15 1.08 20.65
N THR A 4 22.25 0.72 21.57
CA THR A 4 22.67 0.13 22.85
C THR A 4 21.64 -0.89 23.32
N GLY A 5 22.06 -2.15 23.35
CA GLY A 5 21.35 -3.21 24.05
C GLY A 5 21.81 -3.30 25.51
N LYS A 6 21.01 -4.00 26.32
CA LYS A 6 21.49 -4.77 27.47
C LYS A 6 20.54 -5.93 27.78
N SER A 7 21.16 -7.11 27.88
CA SER A 7 20.71 -8.39 28.44
C SER A 7 20.14 -8.22 29.85
N GLY A 8 19.27 -9.07 30.40
CA GLY A 8 19.02 -10.50 30.24
C GLY A 8 19.04 -11.13 31.64
N ARG A 9 18.06 -11.97 31.99
CA ARG A 9 18.17 -12.98 33.08
C ARG A 9 17.06 -14.01 32.95
N ALA A 10 17.46 -15.26 32.77
CA ALA A 10 16.65 -16.45 32.87
C ALA A 10 16.89 -17.13 34.23
N ALA A 11 15.84 -17.76 34.78
CA ALA A 11 15.92 -18.91 35.67
C ALA A 11 14.53 -19.59 35.73
N GLY A 12 14.42 -20.84 35.25
CA GLY A 12 13.28 -21.74 35.52
C GLY A 12 13.54 -22.58 36.78
N PRO A 13 13.02 -23.82 36.88
CA PRO A 13 11.73 -24.37 36.46
C PRO A 13 11.00 -25.07 37.63
N LEU A 14 9.74 -25.50 37.48
CA LEU A 14 9.17 -26.56 38.32
C LEU A 14 8.22 -27.45 37.52
N LEU A 15 8.51 -28.74 37.54
CA LEU A 15 7.75 -29.84 36.96
C LEU A 15 6.40 -30.03 37.65
N SER A 16 5.38 -30.45 36.90
CA SER A 16 4.62 -31.63 37.31
C SER A 16 4.09 -32.39 36.08
N THR A 17 4.36 -33.68 36.12
CA THR A 17 4.03 -34.74 35.17
C THR A 17 2.58 -35.18 35.33
N GLY A 18 1.87 -35.36 34.21
CA GLY A 18 0.61 -36.09 34.14
C GLY A 18 0.53 -36.85 32.83
N LEU A 19 0.91 -38.13 32.89
CA LEU A 19 0.94 -39.09 31.80
C LEU A 19 -0.49 -39.60 31.51
N LEU A 20 -0.91 -39.68 30.24
CA LEU A 20 -1.84 -40.70 29.73
C LEU A 20 -1.74 -40.76 28.19
N LEU A 21 -1.53 -41.98 27.70
CA LEU A 21 -1.30 -42.44 26.32
C LEU A 21 -2.38 -43.49 26.01
N PRO A 22 -2.51 -44.04 24.79
CA PRO A 22 -2.88 -43.49 23.48
C PRO A 22 -4.24 -44.01 22.98
N LEU A 23 -4.79 -43.42 21.92
CA LEU A 23 -5.61 -44.19 20.96
C LEU A 23 -5.15 -43.85 19.53
N LEU A 24 -4.61 -44.86 18.85
CA LEU A 24 -4.36 -44.86 17.42
C LEU A 24 -5.68 -45.00 16.67
N LEU A 25 -5.97 -44.08 15.75
CA LEU A 25 -6.63 -44.42 14.50
C LEU A 25 -5.88 -43.74 13.35
N ALA A 26 -5.31 -44.57 12.48
CA ALA A 26 -4.80 -44.18 11.18
C ALA A 26 -5.96 -43.98 10.21
N GLY A 27 -5.92 -42.92 9.40
CA GLY A 27 -6.89 -42.67 8.34
C GLY A 27 -6.51 -41.47 7.47
N CYS A 28 -5.67 -41.74 6.47
CA CYS A 28 -5.58 -41.10 5.15
C CYS A 28 -5.54 -39.55 5.01
N LEU A 29 -4.33 -39.07 4.69
CA LEU A 29 -4.00 -38.14 3.59
C LEU A 29 -5.17 -37.49 2.82
N SER A 30 -5.32 -36.18 2.98
CA SER A 30 -5.36 -35.23 1.86
C SER A 30 -5.03 -33.83 2.38
N GLY A 31 -3.86 -33.32 2.01
CA GLY A 31 -3.51 -31.91 2.19
C GLY A 31 -4.41 -31.06 1.28
N GLY A 32 -5.40 -30.40 1.88
CA GLY A 32 -6.15 -29.32 1.26
C GLY A 32 -5.61 -28.02 1.83
N SER A 33 -5.09 -27.16 0.97
CA SER A 33 -4.84 -25.76 1.31
C SER A 33 -6.13 -25.15 1.84
N ASP A 34 -6.12 -24.62 3.06
CA ASP A 34 -7.17 -23.74 3.56
C ASP A 34 -7.20 -22.48 2.69
N ARG A 35 -7.97 -22.55 1.59
CA ARG A 35 -8.53 -21.36 0.98
C ARG A 35 -9.63 -20.92 1.95
N GLU A 36 -9.40 -19.85 2.70
CA GLU A 36 -10.50 -19.13 3.35
C GLU A 36 -11.57 -18.85 2.29
N ILE A 37 -12.71 -19.53 2.42
CA ILE A 37 -13.87 -19.26 1.59
C ILE A 37 -14.38 -17.91 2.05
N ALA A 38 -14.06 -16.86 1.30
CA ALA A 38 -14.64 -15.53 1.48
C ALA A 38 -16.16 -15.69 1.60
N SER A 39 -16.77 -15.04 2.59
CA SER A 39 -18.21 -15.13 2.83
C SER A 39 -19.01 -14.85 1.54
N PRO A 40 -20.19 -15.44 1.33
CA PRO A 40 -21.05 -15.14 0.17
C PRO A 40 -21.27 -13.63 -0.04
N GLN A 41 -21.22 -12.85 1.04
CA GLN A 41 -21.33 -11.39 1.07
C GLN A 41 -20.04 -10.70 0.61
N ALA A 42 -18.86 -11.19 0.99
CA ALA A 42 -17.58 -10.74 0.43
C ALA A 42 -17.48 -11.04 -1.07
N GLN A 43 -18.04 -12.17 -1.52
CA GLN A 43 -18.13 -12.52 -2.95
C GLN A 43 -19.11 -11.62 -3.71
N ALA A 44 -20.27 -11.27 -3.14
CA ALA A 44 -21.22 -10.33 -3.75
C ALA A 44 -20.64 -8.92 -3.90
N LEU A 45 -19.88 -8.48 -2.91
CA LEU A 45 -19.18 -7.21 -2.91
C LEU A 45 -17.98 -7.19 -3.87
N GLU A 46 -17.26 -8.30 -3.98
CA GLU A 46 -16.22 -8.50 -4.99
C GLU A 46 -16.82 -8.56 -6.41
N ALA A 47 -17.99 -9.17 -6.58
CA ALA A 47 -18.73 -9.15 -7.84
C ALA A 47 -19.18 -7.73 -8.22
N ILE A 48 -19.44 -6.84 -7.25
CA ILE A 48 -19.80 -5.45 -7.51
C ILE A 48 -18.58 -4.62 -7.92
N LEU A 49 -17.47 -4.73 -7.19
CA LEU A 49 -16.17 -4.18 -7.59
C LEU A 49 -15.75 -4.66 -8.99
N GLN A 50 -16.08 -5.91 -9.35
CA GLN A 50 -15.84 -6.47 -10.68
C GLN A 50 -16.88 -5.99 -11.71
N SER A 51 -18.16 -5.83 -11.35
CA SER A 51 -19.23 -5.39 -12.25
C SER A 51 -19.15 -3.91 -12.62
N GLU A 52 -18.55 -3.07 -11.78
CA GLU A 52 -18.28 -1.66 -12.08
C GLU A 52 -17.07 -1.47 -13.01
N SER A 53 -16.26 -2.51 -13.22
CA SER A 53 -15.39 -2.58 -14.41
C SER A 53 -16.15 -2.95 -15.69
N GLY A 54 -17.40 -3.40 -15.55
CA GLY A 54 -18.25 -3.98 -16.59
C GLY A 54 -19.56 -3.22 -16.79
N GLY A 55 -19.50 -1.93 -17.10
CA GLY A 55 -20.68 -1.15 -17.49
C GLY A 55 -20.33 0.30 -17.79
N SER A 56 -19.96 0.58 -19.04
CA SER A 56 -19.33 1.83 -19.54
C SER A 56 -17.81 1.89 -19.32
N ALA A 57 -17.05 1.31 -20.25
CA ALA A 57 -15.70 1.73 -20.65
C ALA A 57 -14.73 2.20 -19.54
N LEU A 58 -14.54 1.42 -18.48
CA LEU A 58 -13.29 1.38 -17.74
C LEU A 58 -12.81 -0.08 -17.68
N GLN A 59 -12.36 -0.60 -18.83
CA GLN A 59 -11.11 -1.36 -18.81
C GLN A 59 -10.00 -0.30 -18.75
N PRO A 60 -9.44 0.06 -17.58
CA PRO A 60 -8.41 1.11 -17.55
C PRO A 60 -7.09 0.65 -18.17
N PHE A 61 -6.97 -0.63 -18.51
CA PHE A 61 -5.73 -1.22 -19.00
C PHE A 61 -5.93 -1.73 -20.41
N SER A 62 -5.47 -0.94 -21.37
CA SER A 62 -5.34 -1.40 -22.75
C SER A 62 -4.42 -2.61 -22.82
N ALA A 63 -4.62 -3.46 -23.83
CA ALA A 63 -3.69 -4.56 -24.09
C ALA A 63 -2.24 -4.04 -24.17
N CYS A 64 -1.29 -4.91 -23.81
CA CYS A 64 0.13 -4.59 -23.91
C CYS A 64 0.58 -4.56 -25.39
N GLU A 65 0.36 -3.42 -26.02
CA GLU A 65 0.69 -3.15 -27.42
C GLU A 65 1.69 -2.01 -27.53
N ALA A 66 2.42 -1.99 -28.64
CA ALA A 66 3.35 -0.91 -28.93
C ALA A 66 2.56 0.41 -29.09
N SER A 67 3.10 1.50 -28.56
CA SER A 67 2.46 2.82 -28.67
C SER A 67 2.36 3.34 -30.11
N GLY A 68 3.26 2.89 -31.01
CA GLY A 68 3.46 3.47 -32.34
C GLY A 68 4.16 4.84 -32.34
N LEU A 69 4.50 5.37 -31.16
CA LEU A 69 5.10 6.70 -30.97
C LEU A 69 6.59 6.65 -30.58
N GLY A 70 7.09 5.47 -30.25
CA GLY A 70 8.48 5.23 -29.92
C GLY A 70 8.91 3.81 -30.28
N THR A 71 10.02 3.37 -29.73
CA THR A 71 10.62 2.06 -29.98
C THR A 71 9.86 0.96 -29.23
N ASP A 72 9.58 -0.14 -29.93
CA ASP A 72 9.00 -1.36 -29.35
C ASP A 72 10.11 -2.35 -28.94
N HIS A 73 10.43 -2.36 -27.65
CA HIS A 73 11.38 -3.28 -27.05
C HIS A 73 10.67 -4.57 -26.62
N ARG A 74 10.77 -5.60 -27.45
CA ARG A 74 10.11 -6.90 -27.21
C ARG A 74 11.04 -7.86 -26.47
N VAL A 75 10.56 -8.41 -25.35
CA VAL A 75 11.30 -9.32 -24.47
C VAL A 75 10.61 -10.66 -24.38
N GLY A 76 11.34 -11.76 -24.62
CA GLY A 76 10.86 -13.12 -24.40
C GLY A 76 11.28 -14.11 -25.49
N PRO A 77 10.75 -15.35 -25.47
CA PRO A 77 11.10 -16.37 -26.45
C PRO A 77 10.88 -15.91 -27.89
N GLY A 78 11.93 -15.99 -28.72
CA GLY A 78 11.88 -15.57 -30.13
C GLY A 78 11.82 -14.05 -30.37
N GLN A 79 11.95 -13.22 -29.33
CA GLN A 79 12.01 -11.77 -29.44
C GLN A 79 13.47 -11.26 -29.52
N PRO A 80 13.70 -10.01 -29.97
CA PRO A 80 15.04 -9.42 -30.03
C PRO A 80 15.80 -9.42 -28.69
N TYR A 81 15.07 -9.25 -27.59
CA TYR A 81 15.60 -9.45 -26.25
C TYR A 81 15.00 -10.75 -25.69
N THR A 82 15.85 -11.61 -25.13
CA THR A 82 15.44 -12.88 -24.51
C THR A 82 15.31 -12.76 -22.99
N GLU A 83 16.07 -11.84 -22.39
CA GLU A 83 16.10 -11.55 -20.96
C GLU A 83 16.03 -10.04 -20.69
N LEU A 84 15.66 -9.65 -19.46
CA LEU A 84 15.40 -8.26 -19.11
C LEU A 84 16.67 -7.41 -19.10
N GLU A 85 17.81 -7.96 -18.71
CA GLU A 85 19.09 -7.24 -18.65
C GLU A 85 19.61 -6.84 -20.05
N GLN A 86 19.05 -7.40 -21.11
CA GLN A 86 19.40 -7.07 -22.50
C GLN A 86 18.71 -5.79 -22.99
N VAL A 87 17.59 -5.39 -22.37
CA VAL A 87 16.88 -4.15 -22.70
C VAL A 87 17.73 -2.93 -22.30
N PRO A 88 17.88 -1.92 -23.17
CA PRO A 88 18.61 -0.69 -22.87
C PRO A 88 17.76 0.28 -22.03
N TRP A 89 17.45 -0.11 -20.80
CA TRP A 89 16.57 0.62 -19.88
C TRP A 89 16.99 2.09 -19.67
N GLU A 90 18.30 2.34 -19.65
CA GLU A 90 18.92 3.68 -19.54
C GLU A 90 18.60 4.61 -20.72
N SER A 91 18.14 4.07 -21.84
CA SER A 91 17.94 4.80 -23.09
C SER A 91 16.48 5.01 -23.46
N LEU A 92 15.53 4.56 -22.64
CA LEU A 92 14.10 4.69 -22.91
C LEU A 92 13.69 6.17 -23.03
N ARG A 93 12.91 6.48 -24.06
CA ARG A 93 12.42 7.82 -24.43
C ARG A 93 10.90 7.84 -24.48
N ALA A 94 10.33 9.04 -24.50
CA ALA A 94 8.88 9.24 -24.68
C ALA A 94 8.33 8.39 -25.83
N GLY A 95 7.24 7.68 -25.57
CA GLY A 95 6.60 6.76 -26.52
C GLY A 95 7.18 5.35 -26.53
N ASP A 96 8.37 5.09 -25.99
CA ASP A 96 8.93 3.74 -25.99
C ASP A 96 8.04 2.77 -25.18
N THR A 97 7.88 1.56 -25.70
CA THR A 97 7.13 0.48 -25.04
C THR A 97 8.04 -0.72 -24.87
N VAL A 98 8.18 -1.21 -23.64
CA VAL A 98 8.81 -2.49 -23.34
C VAL A 98 7.73 -3.54 -23.13
N ARG A 99 7.59 -4.45 -24.09
CA ARG A 99 6.61 -5.53 -24.06
C ARG A 99 7.26 -6.83 -23.64
N ILE A 100 6.88 -7.33 -22.47
CA ILE A 100 7.43 -8.55 -21.89
C ILE A 100 6.45 -9.68 -22.17
N PHE A 101 6.84 -10.64 -23.00
CA PHE A 101 5.99 -11.76 -23.37
C PHE A 101 5.99 -12.83 -22.29
N HIS A 102 4.82 -13.37 -21.97
CA HIS A 102 4.71 -14.48 -21.04
C HIS A 102 5.59 -15.67 -21.48
N ARG A 103 6.24 -16.29 -20.50
CA ARG A 103 6.85 -17.61 -20.60
C ARG A 103 6.72 -18.30 -19.23
N ALA A 104 6.81 -19.64 -19.22
CA ALA A 104 6.65 -20.42 -18.00
C ALA A 104 7.76 -20.15 -16.96
N GLU A 105 9.02 -20.06 -17.39
CA GLU A 105 10.13 -19.72 -16.49
C GLU A 105 10.15 -18.21 -16.20
N PRO A 106 10.12 -17.76 -14.93
CA PRO A 106 10.17 -16.33 -14.62
C PRO A 106 11.40 -15.62 -15.20
N TYR A 107 11.25 -14.33 -15.51
CA TYR A 107 12.38 -13.47 -15.82
C TYR A 107 13.12 -13.10 -14.54
N ARG A 108 14.40 -13.47 -14.45
CA ARG A 108 15.27 -13.15 -13.31
C ARG A 108 16.11 -11.93 -13.62
N GLY A 109 15.44 -10.82 -13.87
CA GLY A 109 16.09 -9.55 -14.14
C GLY A 109 15.49 -8.43 -13.31
N LYS A 110 16.32 -7.44 -13.03
CA LYS A 110 15.96 -6.23 -12.30
C LYS A 110 16.51 -5.02 -13.02
N PHE A 111 15.77 -3.91 -12.98
CA PHE A 111 16.05 -2.76 -13.83
C PHE A 111 15.69 -1.43 -13.18
N MET A 112 16.16 -0.34 -13.79
CA MET A 112 15.76 1.02 -13.42
C MET A 112 15.11 1.73 -14.60
N LEU A 113 14.17 2.63 -14.32
CA LEU A 113 13.52 3.49 -15.29
C LEU A 113 13.83 4.95 -14.94
N ALA A 114 14.46 5.65 -15.88
CA ALA A 114 14.80 7.06 -15.77
C ALA A 114 14.12 7.93 -16.83
N ALA A 115 13.21 7.33 -17.61
CA ALA A 115 12.63 7.94 -18.77
C ALA A 115 11.74 9.15 -18.43
N GLN A 116 11.69 10.09 -19.37
CA GLN A 116 10.79 11.24 -19.34
C GLN A 116 9.84 11.11 -20.52
N GLY A 117 8.68 10.50 -20.26
CA GLY A 117 7.56 10.45 -21.20
C GLY A 117 6.78 11.77 -21.22
N THR A 118 5.71 11.77 -22.00
CA THR A 118 4.70 12.84 -22.00
C THR A 118 3.31 12.23 -21.86
N ALA A 119 2.29 13.04 -21.57
CA ALA A 119 0.91 12.56 -21.52
C ALA A 119 0.46 11.92 -22.85
N ALA A 120 0.91 12.43 -23.99
CA ALA A 120 0.58 11.90 -25.32
C ALA A 120 1.47 10.72 -25.74
N ALA A 121 2.68 10.61 -25.19
CA ALA A 121 3.65 9.57 -25.50
C ALA A 121 4.32 9.08 -24.20
N PRO A 122 3.60 8.34 -23.34
CA PRO A 122 4.17 7.80 -22.11
C PRO A 122 5.21 6.72 -22.42
N VAL A 123 6.09 6.45 -21.45
CA VAL A 123 6.92 5.24 -21.48
C VAL A 123 6.18 4.13 -20.77
N ARG A 124 6.02 2.98 -21.43
CA ARG A 124 5.22 1.87 -20.90
C ARG A 124 6.06 0.60 -20.79
N VAL A 125 6.05 -0.04 -19.63
CA VAL A 125 6.59 -1.39 -19.41
C VAL A 125 5.40 -2.29 -19.12
N CYS A 126 5.07 -3.19 -20.05
CA CYS A 126 3.85 -3.97 -19.92
C CYS A 126 4.03 -5.47 -20.17
N GLY A 127 3.13 -6.25 -19.57
CA GLY A 127 3.07 -7.70 -19.76
C GLY A 127 2.14 -8.13 -20.90
N VAL A 128 2.67 -8.85 -21.89
CA VAL A 128 1.87 -9.59 -22.87
C VAL A 128 1.51 -10.94 -22.27
N ARG A 129 0.24 -11.11 -21.91
CA ARG A 129 -0.26 -12.32 -21.25
C ARG A 129 -0.22 -13.55 -22.16
N SER A 130 -0.22 -14.74 -21.56
CA SER A 130 -0.43 -16.00 -22.28
C SER A 130 -1.85 -16.08 -22.86
N ALA A 131 -2.09 -17.04 -23.75
CA ALA A 131 -3.44 -17.34 -24.23
C ALA A 131 -4.40 -17.76 -23.09
N ALA A 132 -3.87 -18.27 -21.98
CA ALA A 132 -4.62 -18.60 -20.77
C ALA A 132 -4.78 -17.40 -19.81
N GLY A 133 -4.28 -16.22 -20.18
CA GLY A 133 -4.38 -14.99 -19.37
C GLY A 133 -3.27 -14.81 -18.33
N GLU A 134 -2.25 -15.67 -18.32
CA GLU A 134 -1.16 -15.62 -17.35
C GLU A 134 -0.23 -14.44 -17.61
N ARG A 135 0.20 -13.76 -16.55
CA ARG A 135 1.13 -12.62 -16.64
C ARG A 135 2.57 -13.11 -16.78
N PRO A 136 3.43 -12.41 -17.55
CA PRO A 136 4.87 -12.60 -17.40
C PRO A 136 5.31 -12.25 -15.97
N THR A 137 6.20 -13.09 -15.41
CA THR A 137 6.68 -12.95 -14.04
C THR A 137 8.09 -12.35 -14.01
N ILE A 138 8.26 -11.25 -13.28
CA ILE A 138 9.53 -10.64 -12.90
C ILE A 138 9.86 -11.13 -11.49
N ASN A 139 10.95 -11.87 -11.33
CA ASN A 139 11.29 -12.56 -10.09
C ASN A 139 12.62 -12.06 -9.52
N GLY A 140 12.57 -11.49 -8.32
CA GLY A 140 13.75 -10.97 -7.62
C GLY A 140 14.73 -12.05 -7.15
N SER A 141 14.29 -13.30 -6.99
CA SER A 141 15.15 -14.40 -6.53
C SER A 141 16.17 -14.77 -7.62
N GLY A 142 17.44 -14.47 -7.35
CA GLY A 142 18.53 -14.64 -8.31
C GLY A 142 18.44 -13.67 -9.48
N ALA A 143 17.77 -12.52 -9.30
CA ALA A 143 17.66 -11.51 -10.36
C ALA A 143 19.02 -10.94 -10.75
N VAL A 144 19.19 -10.58 -12.02
CA VAL A 144 20.44 -10.00 -12.55
C VAL A 144 20.22 -8.54 -12.91
N SER A 145 21.11 -7.67 -12.44
CA SER A 145 21.18 -6.27 -12.86
C SER A 145 22.01 -6.15 -14.14
N ARG A 146 21.53 -5.36 -15.10
CA ARG A 146 22.27 -4.99 -16.32
C ARG A 146 23.53 -4.17 -15.97
N PRO A 147 24.75 -4.58 -16.34
CA PRO A 147 25.99 -3.85 -16.01
C PRO A 147 26.01 -2.39 -16.51
N ALA A 148 25.41 -2.11 -17.67
CA ALA A 148 25.33 -0.76 -18.24
C ALA A 148 24.54 0.24 -17.37
N LEU A 149 23.77 -0.22 -16.38
CA LEU A 149 23.07 0.64 -15.43
C LEU A 149 23.97 1.19 -14.30
N ALA A 150 25.23 0.75 -14.20
CA ALA A 150 26.11 1.11 -13.09
C ALA A 150 26.20 2.63 -12.85
N SER A 151 26.50 3.40 -13.89
CA SER A 151 26.56 4.87 -13.82
C SER A 151 25.18 5.52 -13.64
N GLY A 152 24.12 4.86 -14.11
CA GLY A 152 22.73 5.28 -13.90
C GLY A 152 22.32 5.21 -12.42
N TYR A 153 22.82 4.24 -11.67
CA TYR A 153 22.54 4.11 -10.23
C TYR A 153 23.29 5.15 -9.38
N SER A 154 24.61 5.24 -9.48
CA SER A 154 25.44 6.23 -8.78
C SER A 154 26.90 6.09 -9.21
N ALA A 155 27.69 7.17 -9.10
CA ALA A 155 29.14 7.10 -9.18
C ALA A 155 29.77 6.45 -7.92
N SER A 156 29.07 6.49 -6.78
CA SER A 156 29.50 5.81 -5.55
C SER A 156 29.08 4.35 -5.56
N ALA A 157 30.03 3.44 -5.31
CA ALA A 157 29.77 2.00 -5.19
C ALA A 157 28.77 1.68 -4.07
N GLU A 158 28.84 2.39 -2.94
CA GLU A 158 27.92 2.22 -1.81
C GLU A 158 26.49 2.56 -2.20
N TYR A 159 26.25 3.76 -2.76
CA TYR A 159 24.91 4.18 -3.17
C TYR A 159 24.38 3.34 -4.34
N ARG A 160 25.26 2.90 -5.25
CA ARG A 160 24.90 1.98 -6.33
C ARG A 160 24.43 0.64 -5.78
N LEU A 161 25.11 0.08 -4.78
CA LEU A 161 24.66 -1.13 -4.09
C LEU A 161 23.33 -0.88 -3.37
N LEU A 162 23.20 0.23 -2.63
CA LEU A 162 21.99 0.55 -1.88
C LEU A 162 20.75 0.61 -2.78
N HIS A 163 20.83 1.33 -3.89
CA HIS A 163 19.73 1.42 -4.85
C HIS A 163 19.33 0.05 -5.40
N GLN A 164 20.30 -0.80 -5.74
CA GLN A 164 20.02 -2.15 -6.19
C GLN A 164 19.44 -3.00 -5.06
N ALA A 165 20.02 -3.00 -3.86
CA ALA A 165 19.60 -3.87 -2.77
C ALA A 165 18.21 -3.53 -2.20
N ARG A 166 17.71 -2.31 -2.45
CA ARG A 166 16.36 -1.87 -2.05
C ARG A 166 15.28 -2.02 -3.12
N SER A 167 15.62 -2.49 -4.32
CA SER A 167 14.67 -2.50 -5.44
C SER A 167 14.79 -3.71 -6.37
N LEU A 168 13.65 -4.14 -6.91
CA LEU A 168 13.58 -4.98 -8.11
C LEU A 168 13.35 -4.10 -9.36
N ILE A 169 12.46 -3.11 -9.25
CA ILE A 169 12.26 -2.05 -10.22
C ILE A 169 12.48 -0.72 -9.52
N LEU A 170 13.38 0.11 -10.06
CA LEU A 170 13.70 1.43 -9.51
C LEU A 170 13.29 2.53 -10.47
N ILE A 171 12.51 3.50 -10.03
CA ILE A 171 12.23 4.73 -10.79
C ILE A 171 13.05 5.87 -10.18
N LYS A 172 14.03 6.39 -10.93
CA LYS A 172 14.88 7.53 -10.53
C LYS A 172 15.57 8.17 -11.74
N PRO A 173 16.00 9.45 -11.66
CA PRO A 173 16.89 10.02 -12.68
C PRO A 173 18.20 9.22 -12.81
N LEU A 174 18.78 9.22 -14.01
CA LEU A 174 20.14 8.70 -14.21
C LEU A 174 21.11 9.57 -13.41
N ALA A 175 21.85 8.97 -12.48
CA ALA A 175 22.84 9.71 -11.69
C ALA A 175 23.99 10.26 -12.54
N SER A 176 24.19 9.71 -13.73
CA SER A 176 25.18 10.17 -14.70
C SER A 176 24.75 11.40 -15.53
N ALA A 177 23.49 11.82 -15.46
CA ALA A 177 23.04 13.03 -16.15
C ALA A 177 23.54 14.28 -15.42
N ALA A 178 24.04 15.28 -16.17
CA ALA A 178 24.63 16.49 -15.60
C ALA A 178 23.62 17.29 -14.73
N ASP A 179 22.34 17.22 -15.08
CA ASP A 179 21.21 17.90 -14.45
C ASP A 179 20.30 16.94 -13.66
N ALA A 180 20.80 15.75 -13.29
CA ALA A 180 20.03 14.71 -12.60
C ALA A 180 19.28 15.22 -11.35
N TRP A 181 19.86 16.18 -10.62
CA TRP A 181 19.28 16.76 -9.41
C TRP A 181 17.96 17.49 -9.65
N THR A 182 17.79 18.07 -10.84
CA THR A 182 16.58 18.81 -11.24
C THR A 182 15.62 18.00 -12.10
N GLN A 183 15.98 16.76 -12.44
CA GLN A 183 15.14 15.86 -13.22
C GLN A 183 14.23 15.01 -12.34
N ALA A 184 13.09 14.63 -12.90
CA ALA A 184 12.19 13.62 -12.36
C ALA A 184 11.71 12.74 -13.52
N PRO A 185 11.83 11.40 -13.43
CA PRO A 185 11.18 10.51 -14.39
C PRO A 185 9.70 10.81 -14.46
N SER A 186 9.13 10.80 -15.65
CA SER A 186 7.77 11.31 -15.86
C SER A 186 6.97 10.47 -16.85
N HIS A 187 5.65 10.40 -16.64
CA HIS A 187 4.71 9.70 -17.53
C HIS A 187 5.15 8.27 -17.83
N ILE A 188 5.37 7.49 -16.76
CA ILE A 188 5.75 6.09 -16.83
C ILE A 188 4.56 5.24 -16.38
N GLN A 189 4.25 4.21 -17.17
CA GLN A 189 3.29 3.19 -16.80
C GLN A 189 3.97 1.82 -16.69
N ILE A 190 3.72 1.13 -15.58
CA ILE A 190 4.11 -0.27 -15.39
C ILE A 190 2.82 -1.07 -15.22
N ASP A 191 2.55 -2.01 -16.13
CA ASP A 191 1.29 -2.73 -16.09
C ASP A 191 1.30 -4.17 -16.57
N GLY A 192 0.33 -4.94 -16.10
CA GLY A 192 0.11 -6.28 -16.61
C GLY A 192 1.10 -7.34 -16.11
N LEU A 193 2.00 -7.01 -15.17
CA LEU A 193 3.11 -7.86 -14.74
C LEU A 193 2.80 -8.60 -13.42
N ARG A 194 3.43 -9.76 -13.22
CA ARG A 194 3.58 -10.36 -11.89
C ARG A 194 4.99 -10.05 -11.37
N ILE A 195 5.12 -9.30 -10.29
CA ILE A 195 6.39 -8.77 -9.76
C ILE A 195 6.58 -9.31 -8.35
N VAL A 196 7.58 -10.17 -8.15
CA VAL A 196 7.67 -10.95 -6.92
C VAL A 196 9.09 -11.11 -6.37
N ARG A 197 9.18 -11.50 -5.10
CA ARG A 197 10.39 -12.10 -4.50
C ARG A 197 11.59 -11.17 -4.39
N ALA A 198 11.38 -9.90 -4.07
CA ALA A 198 12.44 -9.01 -3.58
C ALA A 198 12.41 -9.00 -2.05
N HIS A 199 13.09 -9.95 -1.40
CA HIS A 199 13.05 -10.16 0.06
C HIS A 199 14.47 -10.39 0.62
N PRO A 200 14.81 -9.97 1.85
CA PRO A 200 16.15 -10.14 2.45
C PRO A 200 16.67 -11.57 2.51
N ASP A 201 15.77 -12.56 2.49
CA ASP A 201 16.11 -13.99 2.43
C ASP A 201 16.62 -14.46 1.07
N LEU A 202 16.55 -13.58 0.08
CA LEU A 202 16.89 -13.88 -1.31
C LEU A 202 18.08 -13.03 -1.75
N SER A 203 18.71 -13.47 -2.83
CA SER A 203 19.85 -12.81 -3.44
C SER A 203 19.57 -12.34 -4.86
N PHE A 204 20.43 -11.45 -5.35
CA PHE A 204 20.47 -10.98 -6.73
C PHE A 204 21.95 -10.79 -7.14
N THR A 205 22.24 -10.76 -8.44
CA THR A 205 23.55 -10.40 -8.98
C THR A 205 23.55 -8.92 -9.33
N ASP A 206 24.44 -8.15 -8.70
CA ASP A 206 24.57 -6.71 -8.94
C ASP A 206 25.25 -6.40 -10.29
N VAL A 207 25.31 -5.11 -10.65
CA VAL A 207 25.95 -4.64 -11.89
C VAL A 207 27.44 -4.95 -12.00
N ASP A 208 28.12 -5.31 -10.91
CA ASP A 208 29.53 -5.74 -10.91
C ASP A 208 29.66 -7.28 -11.03
N GLY A 209 28.55 -7.99 -11.18
CA GLY A 209 28.52 -9.46 -11.24
C GLY A 209 28.60 -10.13 -9.87
N VAL A 210 28.43 -9.40 -8.77
CA VAL A 210 28.55 -9.93 -7.41
C VAL A 210 27.17 -10.34 -6.87
N SER A 211 27.07 -11.53 -6.29
CA SER A 211 25.87 -11.95 -5.56
C SER A 211 25.70 -11.15 -4.27
N ARG A 212 24.57 -10.45 -4.14
CA ARG A 212 24.17 -9.62 -3.01
C ARG A 212 22.85 -10.10 -2.44
N ARG A 213 22.54 -9.70 -1.21
CA ARG A 213 21.20 -9.88 -0.62
C ARG A 213 20.40 -8.60 -0.73
N TYR A 214 19.09 -8.72 -0.76
CA TYR A 214 18.22 -7.56 -0.59
C TYR A 214 18.36 -6.99 0.83
N GLU A 215 18.25 -5.67 0.94
CA GLU A 215 18.16 -4.99 2.23
C GLU A 215 16.82 -5.26 2.91
N ALA A 216 16.77 -5.10 4.24
CA ALA A 216 15.53 -5.23 5.03
C ALA A 216 14.54 -4.07 4.86
N PHE A 217 14.99 -2.95 4.30
CA PHE A 217 14.14 -1.81 3.96
C PHE A 217 14.28 -1.47 2.48
N GLY A 218 13.22 -1.71 1.72
CA GLY A 218 13.21 -1.76 0.27
C GLY A 218 11.85 -2.22 -0.25
N ALA A 219 11.69 -2.30 -1.56
CA ALA A 219 10.42 -2.66 -2.19
C ALA A 219 10.64 -3.42 -3.50
N CYS A 220 9.59 -4.10 -3.98
CA CYS A 220 9.59 -4.60 -5.35
C CYS A 220 9.63 -3.44 -6.35
N ILE A 221 8.82 -2.40 -6.15
CA ILE A 221 8.88 -1.17 -6.94
C ILE A 221 9.25 -0.01 -6.02
N TRP A 222 10.41 0.60 -6.25
CA TRP A 222 10.90 1.75 -5.51
C TRP A 222 10.87 2.99 -6.41
N ILE A 223 10.16 4.03 -5.99
CA ILE A 223 10.06 5.31 -6.67
C ILE A 223 10.85 6.33 -5.83
N GLU A 224 12.08 6.62 -6.25
CA GLU A 224 12.94 7.58 -5.54
C GLU A 224 12.42 9.01 -5.69
N ARG A 225 11.87 9.31 -6.88
CA ARG A 225 11.12 10.52 -7.25
C ARG A 225 10.49 10.31 -8.62
N GLY A 226 9.38 10.98 -8.93
CA GLY A 226 8.77 10.92 -10.26
C GLY A 226 7.50 11.75 -10.41
N ARG A 227 7.01 11.91 -11.64
CA ARG A 227 5.76 12.63 -11.96
C ARG A 227 4.85 11.78 -12.85
N ASN A 228 3.56 11.73 -12.55
CA ASN A 228 2.58 11.00 -13.37
C ASN A 228 2.99 9.54 -13.59
N ILE A 229 3.24 8.84 -12.49
CA ILE A 229 3.65 7.44 -12.50
C ILE A 229 2.41 6.58 -12.25
N THR A 230 2.14 5.61 -13.12
CA THR A 230 1.01 4.69 -12.99
C THR A 230 1.48 3.26 -12.83
N LEU A 231 1.07 2.61 -11.73
CA LEU A 231 1.23 1.19 -11.49
C LEU A 231 -0.15 0.54 -11.63
N ALA A 232 -0.31 -0.29 -12.65
CA ALA A 232 -1.61 -0.65 -13.20
C ALA A 232 -1.74 -2.17 -13.42
N ASP A 233 -2.84 -2.81 -13.02
CA ASP A 233 -3.08 -4.24 -13.32
C ASP A 233 -1.91 -5.17 -12.96
N ASN A 234 -1.11 -4.87 -11.93
CA ASN A 234 -0.01 -5.74 -11.55
C ASN A 234 -0.44 -6.73 -10.46
N GLU A 235 0.22 -7.88 -10.42
CA GLU A 235 0.28 -8.67 -9.19
C GLU A 235 1.65 -8.45 -8.55
N ILE A 236 1.69 -7.92 -7.32
CA ILE A 236 2.92 -7.61 -6.59
C ILE A 236 2.89 -8.44 -5.30
N ALA A 237 3.88 -9.32 -5.11
CA ALA A 237 3.81 -10.26 -3.99
C ALA A 237 5.15 -10.77 -3.47
N ASP A 238 5.17 -11.23 -2.21
CA ASP A 238 6.33 -11.92 -1.60
C ASP A 238 7.61 -11.04 -1.61
N CYS A 239 7.43 -9.73 -1.45
CA CYS A 239 8.51 -8.73 -1.33
C CYS A 239 8.56 -8.18 0.09
N GLN A 240 9.67 -7.56 0.51
CA GLN A 240 9.71 -6.80 1.78
C GLN A 240 8.61 -5.74 1.86
N MET A 241 8.51 -4.86 0.86
CA MET A 241 7.33 -4.04 0.56
C MET A 241 6.95 -4.22 -0.91
N GLY A 242 5.68 -4.04 -1.25
CA GLY A 242 5.23 -4.06 -2.64
C GLY A 242 5.70 -2.82 -3.40
N VAL A 243 5.25 -1.65 -2.92
CA VAL A 243 5.57 -0.34 -3.51
C VAL A 243 6.07 0.61 -2.43
N PHE A 244 7.15 1.32 -2.73
CA PHE A 244 7.66 2.43 -1.93
C PHE A 244 7.78 3.68 -2.81
N SER A 245 7.27 4.82 -2.37
CA SER A 245 7.58 6.12 -2.97
C SER A 245 8.14 7.08 -1.94
N LYS A 246 9.12 7.87 -2.39
CA LYS A 246 9.82 8.86 -1.59
C LYS A 246 9.50 10.27 -2.06
N SER A 247 9.58 11.23 -1.15
CA SER A 247 9.66 12.67 -1.46
C SER A 247 10.58 13.35 -0.47
N THR A 248 11.35 14.37 -0.91
CA THR A 248 12.16 15.21 -0.01
C THR A 248 11.99 16.70 -0.33
N ASP A 249 12.23 17.55 0.67
CA ASP A 249 12.25 19.03 0.52
C ASP A 249 13.54 19.57 -0.14
N ASP A 250 14.36 18.70 -0.72
CA ASP A 250 15.62 19.07 -1.35
C ASP A 250 15.44 20.04 -2.52
N ASN A 251 14.45 19.76 -3.38
CA ASN A 251 14.01 20.62 -4.48
C ASN A 251 12.67 20.13 -5.06
N SER A 252 12.10 20.88 -6.01
CA SER A 252 10.79 20.53 -6.59
C SER A 252 10.78 19.22 -7.38
N ALA A 253 11.90 18.78 -7.96
CA ALA A 253 12.01 17.50 -8.67
C ALA A 253 12.13 16.31 -7.70
N SER A 254 12.59 16.52 -6.47
CA SER A 254 12.68 15.48 -5.43
C SER A 254 11.33 15.07 -4.84
N VAL A 255 10.25 15.80 -5.14
CA VAL A 255 8.89 15.49 -4.67
C VAL A 255 8.16 14.67 -5.74
N THR A 256 7.75 13.47 -5.36
CA THR A 256 6.89 12.61 -6.18
C THR A 256 5.52 13.24 -6.34
N ARG A 257 5.00 13.30 -7.58
CA ARG A 257 3.69 13.87 -7.89
C ARG A 257 2.86 12.95 -8.77
N ASP A 258 1.56 12.94 -8.53
CA ASP A 258 0.57 12.23 -9.34
C ASP A 258 0.92 10.74 -9.49
N LEU A 259 1.16 10.08 -8.36
CA LEU A 259 1.36 8.64 -8.30
C LEU A 259 0.00 7.93 -8.25
N ARG A 260 -0.25 7.02 -9.20
CA ARG A 260 -1.49 6.25 -9.28
C ARG A 260 -1.21 4.76 -9.13
N LEU A 261 -1.79 4.13 -8.10
CA LEU A 261 -1.83 2.69 -7.92
C LEU A 261 -3.25 2.25 -8.26
N ILE A 262 -3.43 1.57 -9.40
CA ILE A 262 -4.75 1.21 -9.89
C ILE A 262 -4.87 -0.28 -10.26
N GLY A 263 -5.91 -0.95 -9.78
CA GLY A 263 -6.25 -2.31 -10.23
C GLY A 263 -5.20 -3.39 -9.90
N ASN A 264 -4.28 -3.14 -8.96
CA ASN A 264 -3.23 -4.07 -8.60
C ASN A 264 -3.72 -5.10 -7.57
N HIS A 265 -3.09 -6.26 -7.52
CA HIS A 265 -3.20 -7.23 -6.44
C HIS A 265 -1.88 -7.26 -5.66
N ILE A 266 -1.91 -6.81 -4.41
CA ILE A 266 -0.73 -6.56 -3.57
C ILE A 266 -0.83 -7.44 -2.32
N HIS A 267 0.07 -8.42 -2.14
CA HIS A 267 -0.11 -9.43 -1.08
C HIS A 267 1.17 -10.12 -0.60
N GLY A 268 1.14 -10.69 0.61
CA GLY A 268 2.24 -11.49 1.14
C GLY A 268 3.54 -10.71 1.41
N HIS A 269 3.41 -9.40 1.65
CA HIS A 269 4.54 -8.51 1.92
C HIS A 269 4.92 -8.48 3.40
N GLY A 270 6.13 -8.01 3.68
CA GLY A 270 6.61 -7.79 5.04
C GLY A 270 7.62 -8.81 5.53
N ILE A 271 8.25 -8.47 6.64
CA ILE A 271 9.28 -9.24 7.33
C ILE A 271 8.74 -9.62 8.71
N ARG A 272 8.89 -10.89 9.10
CA ARG A 272 8.42 -11.40 10.39
C ARG A 272 9.02 -10.58 11.55
N GLY A 273 8.17 -10.13 12.46
CA GLY A 273 8.55 -9.33 13.62
C GLY A 273 8.89 -7.87 13.32
N SER A 274 8.74 -7.41 12.08
CA SER A 274 9.01 -6.02 11.68
C SER A 274 7.71 -5.27 11.42
N ASP A 275 7.59 -4.10 12.06
CA ASP A 275 6.57 -3.08 11.84
C ASP A 275 7.00 -2.00 10.83
N ARG A 276 8.28 -2.03 10.40
CA ARG A 276 8.90 -1.00 9.56
C ARG A 276 8.68 -1.17 8.06
N VAL A 277 8.04 -2.25 7.64
CA VAL A 277 7.82 -2.58 6.22
C VAL A 277 6.35 -2.87 5.99
N HIS A 278 5.76 -2.17 5.04
CA HIS A 278 4.31 -2.17 4.78
C HIS A 278 4.03 -2.79 3.40
N ALA A 279 2.79 -3.15 3.08
CA ALA A 279 2.47 -3.60 1.73
C ALA A 279 2.69 -2.46 0.71
N THR A 280 2.21 -1.25 1.01
CA THR A 280 2.65 -0.02 0.32
C THR A 280 3.03 1.08 1.29
N TYR A 281 4.08 1.82 0.96
CA TYR A 281 4.49 3.06 1.63
C TYR A 281 4.57 4.18 0.59
N THR A 282 3.76 5.23 0.72
CA THR A 282 3.73 6.33 -0.26
C THR A 282 4.00 7.68 0.37
N GLN A 283 4.89 8.46 -0.26
CA GLN A 283 5.13 9.89 -0.01
C GLN A 283 5.06 10.65 -1.33
N GLY A 284 4.25 11.70 -1.39
CA GLY A 284 4.13 12.56 -2.57
C GLY A 284 3.03 13.60 -2.45
N VAL A 285 2.67 14.19 -3.60
CA VAL A 285 1.51 15.09 -3.75
C VAL A 285 0.58 14.50 -4.81
N GLY A 286 -0.71 14.39 -4.51
CA GLY A 286 -1.70 13.87 -5.44
C GLY A 286 -1.63 12.35 -5.65
N THR A 287 -1.26 11.59 -4.62
CA THR A 287 -1.28 10.13 -4.67
C THR A 287 -2.72 9.60 -4.70
N VAL A 288 -3.01 8.69 -5.62
CA VAL A 288 -4.32 8.01 -5.75
C VAL A 288 -4.13 6.49 -5.71
N ILE A 289 -4.84 5.83 -4.79
CA ILE A 289 -4.86 4.38 -4.64
C ILE A 289 -6.29 3.90 -4.89
N GLU A 290 -6.52 3.22 -6.01
CA GLU A 290 -7.88 2.84 -6.40
C GLU A 290 -8.05 1.47 -7.07
N PHE A 291 -9.19 0.82 -6.85
CA PHE A 291 -9.52 -0.47 -7.46
C PHE A 291 -8.52 -1.61 -7.17
N ASN A 292 -7.64 -1.45 -6.17
CA ASN A 292 -6.66 -2.47 -5.82
C ASN A 292 -7.26 -3.52 -4.88
N ARG A 293 -6.67 -4.71 -4.89
CA ARG A 293 -6.85 -5.75 -3.86
C ARG A 293 -5.58 -5.85 -3.03
N TYR A 294 -5.68 -5.55 -1.75
CA TYR A 294 -4.63 -5.80 -0.76
C TYR A 294 -4.99 -7.05 0.02
N GLY A 295 -4.12 -8.05 -0.05
CA GLY A 295 -4.18 -9.23 0.81
C GLY A 295 -3.41 -9.02 2.11
N PRO A 296 -3.53 -9.95 3.08
CA PRO A 296 -2.87 -9.81 4.36
C PRO A 296 -1.35 -9.73 4.23
N PRO A 297 -0.67 -9.02 5.17
CA PRO A 297 0.77 -9.12 5.32
C PRO A 297 1.21 -10.57 5.50
N ARG A 298 2.49 -10.84 5.21
CA ARG A 298 3.12 -12.13 5.52
C ARG A 298 2.88 -12.46 6.99
N GLU A 299 2.56 -13.72 7.26
CA GLU A 299 2.34 -14.21 8.62
C GLU A 299 3.48 -13.79 9.57
N GLY A 300 3.10 -13.14 10.67
CA GLY A 300 4.02 -12.64 11.69
C GLY A 300 4.72 -11.33 11.33
N ALA A 301 4.51 -10.75 10.14
CA ALA A 301 4.87 -9.36 9.87
C ALA A 301 3.90 -8.42 10.59
N LEU A 302 4.40 -7.26 11.02
CA LEU A 302 3.67 -6.29 11.85
C LEU A 302 3.44 -4.96 11.12
N GLY A 303 3.62 -4.96 9.80
CA GLY A 303 3.43 -3.78 8.96
C GLY A 303 1.97 -3.50 8.61
N ASN A 304 1.76 -2.36 7.94
CA ASN A 304 0.44 -1.86 7.53
C ASN A 304 0.11 -2.34 6.12
N ALA A 305 -1.18 -2.37 5.77
CA ALA A 305 -1.58 -2.59 4.39
C ALA A 305 -1.23 -1.35 3.55
N ILE A 306 -1.79 -0.19 3.89
CA ILE A 306 -1.46 1.09 3.27
C ILE A 306 -0.85 2.01 4.31
N LYS A 307 0.43 2.37 4.15
CA LYS A 307 1.04 3.51 4.82
C LYS A 307 1.20 4.66 3.84
N ASP A 308 0.67 5.82 4.19
CA ASP A 308 0.76 7.01 3.36
C ASP A 308 1.15 8.23 4.18
N ARG A 309 2.00 9.06 3.57
CA ARG A 309 2.50 10.33 4.06
C ARG A 309 2.33 11.45 3.03
N SER A 310 1.42 11.27 2.06
CA SER A 310 1.22 12.19 0.94
C SER A 310 0.33 13.39 1.29
N ALA A 311 0.43 14.46 0.52
CA ALA A 311 -0.53 15.55 0.51
C ALA A 311 -1.62 15.32 -0.56
N GLY A 312 -2.89 15.45 -0.16
CA GLY A 312 -4.04 15.27 -1.05
C GLY A 312 -4.30 13.82 -1.45
N LEU A 313 -4.16 12.89 -0.50
CA LEU A 313 -4.39 11.45 -0.74
C LEU A 313 -5.85 11.15 -1.06
N ILE A 314 -6.06 10.29 -2.07
CA ILE A 314 -7.36 9.63 -2.34
C ILE A 314 -7.17 8.11 -2.31
N VAL A 315 -7.96 7.42 -1.48
CA VAL A 315 -8.04 5.95 -1.42
C VAL A 315 -9.47 5.53 -1.73
N ARG A 316 -9.73 4.90 -2.88
CA ARG A 316 -11.10 4.57 -3.27
C ARG A 316 -11.31 3.23 -3.96
N HIS A 317 -12.47 2.62 -3.74
CA HIS A 317 -12.88 1.40 -4.44
C HIS A 317 -11.88 0.24 -4.32
N ASN A 318 -11.09 0.18 -3.25
CA ASN A 318 -10.16 -0.90 -2.98
C ASN A 318 -10.82 -1.98 -2.12
N ARG A 319 -10.33 -3.21 -2.23
CA ARG A 319 -10.48 -4.24 -1.19
C ARG A 319 -9.20 -4.30 -0.36
N ILE A 320 -9.31 -4.12 0.95
CA ILE A 320 -8.18 -4.05 1.86
C ILE A 320 -8.37 -5.07 2.98
N GLU A 321 -7.49 -6.05 3.03
CA GLU A 321 -7.49 -7.10 4.05
C GLU A 321 -6.26 -6.97 4.96
N GLU A 322 -6.51 -6.86 6.26
CA GLU A 322 -5.50 -6.84 7.32
C GLU A 322 -4.48 -5.68 7.24
N GLY A 323 -3.32 -5.87 7.86
CA GLY A 323 -2.36 -4.83 8.26
C GLY A 323 -2.41 -4.60 9.78
N ALA A 324 -1.32 -4.12 10.38
CA ALA A 324 -1.36 -3.61 11.75
C ALA A 324 -2.36 -2.44 11.84
N HIS A 325 -2.22 -1.51 10.90
CA HIS A 325 -3.31 -0.67 10.41
C HIS A 325 -3.70 -1.09 8.99
N ALA A 326 -5.00 -1.10 8.68
CA ALA A 326 -5.45 -1.21 7.30
C ALA A 326 -5.09 0.06 6.52
N LEU A 327 -5.28 1.22 7.16
CA LEU A 327 -4.93 2.54 6.65
C LEU A 327 -4.12 3.29 7.71
N ASP A 328 -2.85 3.55 7.44
CA ASP A 328 -1.93 4.34 8.26
C ASP A 328 -1.60 5.66 7.54
N LEU A 329 -2.36 6.71 7.83
CA LEU A 329 -2.45 7.95 7.06
C LEU A 329 -1.85 9.11 7.87
N VAL A 330 -0.53 9.17 7.85
CA VAL A 330 0.27 9.94 8.82
C VAL A 330 1.01 11.10 8.15
N GLU A 331 1.85 11.79 8.92
CA GLU A 331 2.49 13.05 8.54
C GLU A 331 3.53 12.90 7.44
N ALA A 332 3.76 13.97 6.69
CA ALA A 332 4.83 14.09 5.72
C ALA A 332 6.21 14.21 6.41
N GLU A 333 6.83 13.06 6.70
CA GLU A 333 8.10 12.95 7.44
C GLU A 333 9.30 13.60 6.72
N ASP A 334 9.54 13.26 5.44
CA ASP A 334 10.76 13.65 4.72
C ASP A 334 10.61 14.93 3.86
N PHE A 335 9.39 15.43 3.69
CA PHE A 335 9.09 16.64 2.91
C PHE A 335 8.08 17.60 3.60
N PRO A 336 8.18 17.84 4.92
CA PRO A 336 7.15 18.56 5.66
C PRO A 336 6.97 20.01 5.20
N LYS A 337 8.00 20.70 4.70
CA LYS A 337 7.86 22.10 4.24
C LYS A 337 6.96 22.18 3.02
N THR A 338 7.19 21.32 2.02
CA THR A 338 6.36 21.26 0.82
C THR A 338 4.94 20.81 1.16
N ALA A 339 4.78 19.80 2.01
CA ALA A 339 3.47 19.30 2.43
C ALA A 339 2.65 20.39 3.15
N LEU A 340 3.24 21.07 4.15
CA LEU A 340 2.57 22.14 4.89
C LEU A 340 2.21 23.35 4.02
N ALA A 341 2.99 23.64 2.98
CA ALA A 341 2.69 24.67 1.99
C ALA A 341 1.61 24.24 0.98
N THR A 342 1.29 22.95 0.91
CA THR A 342 0.29 22.39 -0.02
C THR A 342 -1.07 22.33 0.67
N ALA A 343 -2.03 23.15 0.24
CA ALA A 343 -3.36 23.21 0.85
C ALA A 343 -4.05 21.83 0.95
N ALA A 344 -3.87 20.98 -0.06
CA ALA A 344 -4.42 19.62 -0.09
C ALA A 344 -3.86 18.68 1.00
N TYR A 345 -2.77 19.03 1.71
CA TYR A 345 -2.30 18.26 2.87
C TYR A 345 -3.30 18.25 4.03
N ARG A 346 -4.28 19.16 4.01
CA ARG A 346 -5.37 19.21 5.00
C ARG A 346 -6.61 18.41 4.59
N GLU A 347 -6.57 17.72 3.46
CA GLU A 347 -7.69 16.95 2.93
C GLU A 347 -7.23 15.54 2.56
N THR A 348 -7.96 14.54 3.02
CA THR A 348 -7.77 13.13 2.63
C THR A 348 -9.12 12.47 2.40
N HIS A 349 -9.27 11.75 1.29
CA HIS A 349 -10.52 11.07 0.95
C HIS A 349 -10.32 9.55 0.97
N VAL A 350 -11.15 8.86 1.74
CA VAL A 350 -11.21 7.39 1.80
C VAL A 350 -12.65 6.98 1.56
N HIS A 351 -12.95 6.44 0.37
CA HIS A 351 -14.33 6.14 0.03
C HIS A 351 -14.58 4.96 -0.90
N GLY A 352 -15.77 4.36 -0.82
CA GLY A 352 -16.13 3.24 -1.68
C GLY A 352 -15.30 1.98 -1.45
N ASN A 353 -14.52 1.91 -0.36
CA ASN A 353 -13.64 0.78 -0.10
C ASN A 353 -14.36 -0.33 0.68
N VAL A 354 -13.80 -1.53 0.55
CA VAL A 354 -14.09 -2.69 1.38
C VAL A 354 -12.89 -2.92 2.28
N ILE A 355 -13.09 -2.82 3.60
CA ILE A 355 -12.01 -2.97 4.57
C ILE A 355 -12.35 -4.12 5.50
N ILE A 356 -11.50 -5.15 5.55
CA ILE A 356 -11.65 -6.30 6.45
C ILE A 356 -10.45 -6.30 7.37
N LYS A 357 -10.71 -6.20 8.67
CA LYS A 357 -9.66 -6.03 9.67
C LYS A 357 -9.97 -6.81 10.95
N ARG A 358 -9.04 -7.65 11.35
CA ARG A 358 -8.99 -8.25 12.69
C ARG A 358 -8.45 -7.21 13.67
N GLY A 359 -9.26 -6.83 14.64
CA GLY A 359 -8.84 -5.81 15.61
C GLY A 359 -7.78 -6.29 16.61
N ASP A 360 -7.59 -7.61 16.76
CA ASP A 360 -6.52 -8.18 17.59
C ASP A 360 -5.11 -7.94 16.99
N THR A 361 -5.02 -7.53 15.71
CA THR A 361 -3.75 -7.23 15.03
C THR A 361 -3.47 -5.73 14.94
N GLY A 362 -4.33 -4.87 15.50
CA GLY A 362 -4.18 -3.40 15.52
C GLY A 362 -5.47 -2.65 15.10
N THR A 363 -5.38 -1.37 14.77
CA THR A 363 -6.56 -0.52 14.49
C THR A 363 -6.89 -0.45 13.00
N THR A 364 -8.09 0.01 12.63
CA THR A 364 -8.50 0.04 11.21
C THR A 364 -7.88 1.23 10.48
N VAL A 365 -8.14 2.45 10.98
CA VAL A 365 -7.68 3.71 10.39
C VAL A 365 -6.88 4.49 11.44
N HIS A 366 -5.62 4.73 11.16
CA HIS A 366 -4.79 5.71 11.86
C HIS A 366 -4.67 6.97 10.99
N TYR A 367 -4.97 8.14 11.57
CA TYR A 367 -4.89 9.42 10.86
C TYR A 367 -4.28 10.52 11.74
N GLY A 368 -3.42 11.35 11.15
CA GLY A 368 -2.73 12.45 11.81
C GLY A 368 -1.23 12.31 11.70
N GLY A 369 -0.59 11.68 12.69
CA GLY A 369 0.82 11.31 12.61
C GLY A 369 1.27 10.27 13.62
N ASP A 370 2.44 9.69 13.37
CA ASP A 370 3.01 8.58 14.13
C ASP A 370 4.34 8.90 14.81
N HIS A 371 4.98 10.03 14.52
CA HIS A 371 6.10 10.53 15.33
C HIS A 371 5.64 11.46 16.45
N TYR A 372 5.69 10.99 17.69
CA TYR A 372 5.25 11.77 18.84
C TYR A 372 6.41 12.18 19.77
N GLY A 373 6.12 13.08 20.70
CA GLY A 373 7.05 13.59 21.72
C GLY A 373 7.82 14.83 21.28
N SER A 374 7.35 15.55 20.27
CA SER A 374 7.96 16.80 19.84
C SER A 374 7.56 17.99 20.73
N TRP A 375 7.93 19.20 20.33
CA TRP A 375 7.55 20.45 20.98
C TRP A 375 6.85 21.40 20.00
N PRO A 376 5.96 22.30 20.48
CA PRO A 376 5.27 23.24 19.61
C PRO A 376 6.21 24.02 18.68
N GLY A 377 5.90 24.03 17.38
CA GLY A 377 6.69 24.70 16.35
C GLY A 377 7.87 23.90 15.77
N ALA A 378 8.11 22.66 16.23
CA ALA A 378 9.08 21.77 15.61
C ALA A 378 8.70 21.44 14.14
N MET A 379 9.68 21.04 13.34
CA MET A 379 9.46 20.56 11.95
C MET A 379 9.47 19.02 11.87
N TRP A 380 9.07 18.37 12.96
CA TRP A 380 8.89 16.93 13.10
C TRP A 380 7.79 16.68 14.14
N GLY A 381 7.14 15.53 14.05
CA GLY A 381 6.08 15.10 14.96
C GLY A 381 4.82 15.96 14.97
N GLU A 382 4.22 16.15 16.16
CA GLU A 382 2.88 16.71 16.32
C GLU A 382 2.62 18.04 15.59
N PRO A 383 3.55 19.02 15.51
CA PRO A 383 3.36 20.23 14.70
C PRO A 383 3.10 19.99 13.22
N ILE A 384 3.67 18.92 12.65
CA ILE A 384 3.60 18.62 11.21
C ILE A 384 2.58 17.52 10.88
N TYR A 385 1.88 16.99 11.89
CA TYR A 385 0.78 16.06 11.71
C TYR A 385 -0.22 16.53 10.64
N ARG A 386 -0.95 15.55 10.10
CA ARG A 386 -1.99 15.75 9.09
C ARG A 386 -3.26 16.38 9.69
N LYS A 387 -3.10 17.56 10.32
CA LYS A 387 -4.08 18.42 11.03
C LYS A 387 -5.19 18.96 10.13
N GLY A 388 -5.93 18.06 9.51
CA GLY A 388 -6.95 18.35 8.52
C GLY A 388 -8.15 17.44 8.68
N THR A 389 -8.87 17.22 7.58
CA THR A 389 -10.07 16.41 7.54
C THR A 389 -9.85 15.12 6.75
N LEU A 390 -10.12 13.99 7.41
CA LEU A 390 -10.37 12.73 6.75
C LEU A 390 -11.85 12.64 6.37
N HIS A 391 -12.15 12.62 5.07
CA HIS A 391 -13.48 12.31 4.53
C HIS A 391 -13.59 10.79 4.34
N PHE A 392 -14.36 10.13 5.19
CA PHE A 392 -14.50 8.68 5.22
C PHE A 392 -15.93 8.27 4.88
N TYR A 393 -16.22 7.90 3.63
CA TYR A 393 -17.61 7.72 3.20
C TYR A 393 -17.82 6.57 2.22
N ASP A 394 -19.05 6.07 2.11
CA ASP A 394 -19.40 4.97 1.20
C ASP A 394 -18.55 3.71 1.40
N ASN A 395 -17.93 3.52 2.57
CA ASN A 395 -17.11 2.35 2.83
C ASN A 395 -17.93 1.24 3.49
N LEU A 396 -17.59 -0.01 3.16
CA LEU A 396 -17.99 -1.17 3.92
C LEU A 396 -16.80 -1.65 4.76
N VAL A 397 -16.97 -1.70 6.07
CA VAL A 397 -15.93 -2.12 7.02
C VAL A 397 -16.41 -3.33 7.82
N GLU A 398 -15.67 -4.43 7.74
CA GLU A 398 -15.87 -5.62 8.55
C GLU A 398 -14.73 -5.76 9.56
N LEU A 399 -15.09 -5.78 10.83
CA LEU A 399 -14.16 -5.83 11.95
C LEU A 399 -14.33 -7.15 12.70
N THR A 400 -13.25 -7.93 12.79
CA THR A 400 -13.24 -9.25 13.45
C THR A 400 -12.30 -9.27 14.66
N GLY A 401 -12.18 -10.42 15.34
CA GLY A 401 -11.34 -10.57 16.53
C GLY A 401 -12.12 -10.45 17.83
N SER A 402 -11.40 -10.21 18.94
CA SER A 402 -11.97 -10.07 20.29
C SER A 402 -12.28 -8.61 20.66
N SER A 403 -11.50 -7.67 20.11
CA SER A 403 -11.67 -6.22 20.24
C SER A 403 -11.35 -5.58 18.90
N ALA A 404 -12.04 -4.50 18.52
CA ALA A 404 -11.74 -3.77 17.29
C ALA A 404 -12.03 -2.27 17.42
N VAL A 405 -11.18 -1.47 16.76
CA VAL A 405 -11.25 -0.01 16.73
C VAL A 405 -11.34 0.45 15.27
N LEU A 406 -12.32 1.31 14.96
CA LEU A 406 -12.43 1.91 13.63
C LEU A 406 -11.41 3.05 13.44
N PHE A 407 -11.41 4.04 14.33
CA PHE A 407 -10.59 5.23 14.20
C PHE A 407 -9.59 5.38 15.35
N GLN A 408 -8.33 5.56 15.01
CA GLN A 408 -7.28 6.07 15.88
C GLN A 408 -6.82 7.40 15.32
N ILE A 409 -7.27 8.50 15.92
CA ILE A 409 -7.02 9.85 15.41
C ILE A 409 -6.09 10.56 16.38
N SER A 410 -4.95 11.00 15.85
CA SER A 410 -3.76 11.27 16.65
C SER A 410 -3.99 12.32 17.73
N THR A 411 -4.51 13.50 17.36
CA THR A 411 -4.78 14.61 18.28
C THR A 411 -6.17 15.19 18.05
N THR A 412 -6.60 16.11 18.91
CA THR A 412 -7.84 16.89 18.73
C THR A 412 -7.77 17.91 17.59
N GLU A 413 -6.63 18.06 16.92
CA GLU A 413 -6.46 18.99 15.79
C GLU A 413 -6.84 18.35 14.44
N GLU A 414 -6.94 17.02 14.38
CA GLU A 414 -7.48 16.28 13.25
C GLU A 414 -8.99 16.05 13.35
N ARG A 415 -9.63 15.95 12.18
CA ARG A 415 -11.08 15.73 12.06
C ARG A 415 -11.38 14.53 11.16
N VAL A 416 -12.47 13.84 11.46
CA VAL A 416 -13.10 12.86 10.56
C VAL A 416 -14.51 13.33 10.25
N GLN A 417 -14.86 13.35 8.97
CA GLN A 417 -16.22 13.47 8.47
C GLN A 417 -16.60 12.12 7.88
N ALA A 418 -17.50 11.40 8.54
CA ALA A 418 -17.89 10.05 8.12
C ALA A 418 -19.38 9.97 7.79
N TRP A 419 -19.75 9.54 6.59
CA TRP A 419 -21.16 9.37 6.19
C TRP A 419 -21.34 8.18 5.25
N ASN A 420 -22.56 7.65 5.22
CA ASN A 420 -22.93 6.55 4.34
C ASN A 420 -22.03 5.30 4.41
N ASN A 421 -21.41 5.05 5.57
CA ASN A 421 -20.63 3.83 5.77
C ASN A 421 -21.49 2.71 6.35
N ILE A 422 -21.11 1.47 6.07
CA ILE A 422 -21.61 0.29 6.77
C ILE A 422 -20.45 -0.27 7.58
N VAL A 423 -20.60 -0.36 8.90
CA VAL A 423 -19.57 -0.90 9.81
C VAL A 423 -20.14 -2.10 10.57
N VAL A 424 -19.52 -3.25 10.36
CA VAL A 424 -19.92 -4.53 10.92
C VAL A 424 -18.85 -5.03 11.87
N TYR A 425 -19.21 -5.16 13.14
CA TYR A 425 -18.39 -5.89 14.09
C TYR A 425 -18.87 -7.34 14.13
N ALA A 426 -17.97 -8.29 13.89
CA ALA A 426 -18.28 -9.71 14.01
C ALA A 426 -18.78 -10.05 15.42
N PRO A 427 -19.62 -11.08 15.58
CA PRO A 427 -20.14 -11.49 16.89
C PRO A 427 -19.06 -11.78 17.93
N THR A 428 -17.87 -12.17 17.48
CA THR A 428 -16.70 -12.43 18.33
C THR A 428 -16.13 -11.17 18.98
N VAL A 429 -16.41 -9.98 18.43
CA VAL A 429 -15.87 -8.71 18.93
C VAL A 429 -16.67 -8.25 20.14
N GLN A 430 -16.07 -8.37 21.31
CA GLN A 430 -16.62 -7.98 22.61
C GLN A 430 -16.48 -6.47 22.85
N SER A 431 -15.36 -5.89 22.42
CA SER A 431 -15.12 -4.45 22.47
C SER A 431 -15.24 -3.83 21.09
N ARG A 432 -16.44 -3.34 20.78
CA ARG A 432 -16.81 -2.70 19.52
C ARG A 432 -16.58 -1.19 19.64
N LEU A 433 -15.36 -0.73 19.38
CA LEU A 433 -14.95 0.64 19.65
C LEU A 433 -14.91 1.47 18.37
N LEU A 434 -15.46 2.67 18.42
CA LEU A 434 -15.36 3.62 17.33
C LEU A 434 -14.00 4.33 17.35
N ARG A 435 -13.55 4.78 18.53
CA ARG A 435 -12.34 5.57 18.71
C ARG A 435 -11.38 4.96 19.73
N ALA A 436 -10.08 5.13 19.47
CA ALA A 436 -9.01 4.89 20.43
C ALA A 436 -8.03 6.07 20.47
N GLU A 437 -7.29 6.17 21.57
CA GLU A 437 -6.20 7.13 21.74
C GLU A 437 -4.90 6.66 21.08
N GLN A 438 -3.91 7.55 21.12
CA GLN A 438 -2.54 7.31 20.68
C GLN A 438 -1.59 8.07 21.61
N ASP A 439 -0.38 7.56 21.76
CA ASP A 439 0.74 8.30 22.36
C ASP A 439 0.99 9.63 21.64
N ILE A 440 1.07 10.70 22.42
CA ILE A 440 1.33 12.07 21.97
C ILE A 440 2.12 12.83 23.02
N GLY A 441 2.78 13.93 22.62
CA GLY A 441 3.47 14.85 23.50
C GLY A 441 2.51 15.61 24.40
N ALA A 442 3.00 16.01 25.58
CA ALA A 442 2.20 16.62 26.64
C ALA A 442 1.55 17.98 26.29
N SER A 443 1.94 18.60 25.17
CA SER A 443 1.34 19.85 24.66
C SER A 443 0.08 19.64 23.84
N TRP A 444 -0.29 18.39 23.52
CA TRP A 444 -1.46 18.05 22.71
C TRP A 444 -2.45 17.19 23.50
N THR A 445 -3.66 17.06 22.97
CA THR A 445 -4.69 16.15 23.49
C THR A 445 -5.00 15.10 22.44
N SER A 446 -5.06 13.82 22.82
CA SER A 446 -5.28 12.72 21.87
C SER A 446 -6.75 12.62 21.49
N GLY A 447 -7.06 12.10 20.30
CA GLY A 447 -8.36 11.46 20.07
C GLY A 447 -9.31 12.02 19.02
N GLY A 448 -8.89 12.96 18.18
CA GLY A 448 -9.66 13.46 17.02
C GLY A 448 -11.03 14.07 17.30
N ILE A 449 -11.54 14.84 16.34
CA ILE A 449 -12.95 15.22 16.31
C ILE A 449 -13.65 14.41 15.21
N VAL A 450 -14.44 13.40 15.60
CA VAL A 450 -15.15 12.52 14.66
C VAL A 450 -16.60 12.96 14.56
N THR A 451 -17.03 13.31 13.34
CA THR A 451 -18.42 13.65 13.03
C THR A 451 -19.05 12.54 12.19
N LEU A 452 -20.09 11.90 12.74
CA LEU A 452 -20.94 10.95 12.04
C LEU A 452 -22.08 11.72 11.35
N GLY A 453 -21.97 11.84 10.03
CA GLY A 453 -22.99 12.37 9.14
C GLY A 453 -24.13 11.38 8.90
N ALA A 454 -24.92 11.67 7.87
CA ALA A 454 -26.10 10.88 7.51
C ALA A 454 -25.75 9.46 7.05
N ASN A 455 -26.73 8.57 7.17
CA ASN A 455 -26.74 7.22 6.56
C ASN A 455 -25.62 6.28 7.00
N ASN A 456 -24.90 6.56 8.09
CA ASN A 456 -24.03 5.57 8.68
C ASN A 456 -24.86 4.44 9.31
N ARG A 457 -24.49 3.20 9.02
CA ARG A 457 -25.09 1.99 9.61
C ARG A 457 -24.03 1.22 10.37
N ILE A 458 -24.21 1.03 11.67
CA ILE A 458 -23.23 0.34 12.53
C ILE A 458 -23.92 -0.79 13.29
N VAL A 459 -23.29 -1.95 13.35
CA VAL A 459 -23.81 -3.08 14.13
C VAL A 459 -23.99 -2.70 15.61
N SER A 460 -25.09 -3.14 16.22
CA SER A 460 -25.49 -2.84 17.60
C SER A 460 -24.40 -3.13 18.63
N GLY A 461 -24.49 -2.49 19.80
CA GLY A 461 -23.51 -2.68 20.88
C GLY A 461 -22.15 -2.02 20.66
N TRP A 462 -21.99 -1.20 19.63
CA TRP A 462 -20.85 -0.30 19.50
C TRP A 462 -20.88 0.78 20.58
N ARG A 463 -19.71 1.26 20.95
CA ARG A 463 -19.51 2.42 21.82
C ARG A 463 -18.40 3.29 21.26
N ASP A 464 -18.40 4.55 21.68
CA ASP A 464 -17.38 5.49 21.27
C ASP A 464 -15.98 5.01 21.68
N THR A 465 -15.76 4.83 22.98
CA THR A 465 -14.45 4.54 23.56
C THR A 465 -14.52 3.42 24.60
N SER A 466 -13.36 2.92 25.00
CA SER A 466 -13.25 2.02 26.15
C SER A 466 -13.62 2.78 27.45
N PRO A 467 -14.42 2.20 28.36
CA PRO A 467 -14.69 2.80 29.67
C PRO A 467 -13.44 3.04 30.52
N TRP A 468 -12.36 2.30 30.24
CA TRP A 468 -11.09 2.36 30.95
C TRP A 468 -10.06 3.27 30.28
N HIS A 469 -10.29 3.62 29.02
CA HIS A 469 -9.38 4.43 28.20
C HIS A 469 -10.21 5.50 27.48
N PRO A 470 -10.66 6.55 28.21
CA PRO A 470 -11.42 7.62 27.61
C PRO A 470 -10.53 8.39 26.62
N VAL A 471 -11.09 8.68 25.45
CA VAL A 471 -10.40 9.41 24.38
C VAL A 471 -10.74 10.89 24.50
N GLY A 472 -9.74 11.77 24.42
CA GLY A 472 -9.90 13.20 24.73
C GLY A 472 -10.84 13.94 23.77
N GLY A 473 -10.66 13.77 22.47
CA GLY A 473 -11.47 14.45 21.45
C GLY A 473 -12.97 14.11 21.47
N GLN A 474 -13.72 14.55 20.46
CA GLN A 474 -15.19 14.49 20.47
C GLN A 474 -15.76 13.51 19.44
N LEU A 475 -16.85 12.84 19.82
CA LEU A 475 -17.76 12.17 18.90
C LEU A 475 -19.04 12.99 18.74
N ILE A 476 -19.36 13.38 17.51
CA ILE A 476 -20.52 14.18 17.16
C ILE A 476 -21.41 13.37 16.22
N GLY A 477 -22.73 13.41 16.40
CA GLY A 477 -23.67 12.76 15.48
C GLY A 477 -23.93 11.28 15.76
N ALA A 478 -23.58 10.78 16.95
CA ALA A 478 -23.87 9.39 17.35
C ALA A 478 -25.37 9.06 17.24
N GLU A 479 -26.24 10.04 17.50
CA GLU A 479 -27.69 9.94 17.39
C GLU A 479 -28.19 9.76 15.94
N ARG A 480 -27.33 9.99 14.93
CA ARG A 480 -27.66 9.89 13.50
C ARG A 480 -27.32 8.52 12.91
N VAL A 481 -26.65 7.68 13.70
CA VAL A 481 -26.28 6.32 13.28
C VAL A 481 -27.52 5.43 13.30
N THR A 482 -27.80 4.80 12.18
CA THR A 482 -28.78 3.71 12.15
C THR A 482 -28.11 2.44 12.67
N THR A 483 -28.62 1.92 13.77
CA THR A 483 -28.10 0.65 14.30
C THR A 483 -28.69 -0.52 13.52
N ILE A 484 -27.84 -1.50 13.17
CA ILE A 484 -28.21 -2.75 12.49
C ILE A 484 -27.82 -3.95 13.35
N ASP A 485 -28.46 -5.11 13.16
CA ASP A 485 -28.15 -6.30 13.98
C ASP A 485 -27.08 -7.20 13.37
N ALA A 486 -26.92 -7.15 12.05
CA ALA A 486 -25.95 -7.94 11.31
C ALA A 486 -25.57 -7.24 10.00
N MET A 487 -24.57 -7.79 9.30
CA MET A 487 -24.24 -7.42 7.93
C MET A 487 -25.50 -7.49 7.05
N PRO A 488 -25.82 -6.44 6.28
CA PRO A 488 -26.93 -6.50 5.34
C PRO A 488 -26.72 -7.57 4.26
N ALA A 489 -27.83 -8.12 3.73
CA ALA A 489 -27.76 -9.14 2.68
C ALA A 489 -27.16 -8.61 1.37
N ASP A 490 -27.39 -7.34 1.05
CA ASP A 490 -26.79 -6.63 -0.08
C ASP A 490 -26.26 -5.26 0.40
N PRO A 491 -25.06 -5.22 0.98
CA PRO A 491 -24.50 -3.98 1.54
C PRO A 491 -24.18 -2.95 0.46
N ALA A 492 -23.91 -3.39 -0.77
CA ALA A 492 -23.51 -2.51 -1.85
C ALA A 492 -24.72 -1.77 -2.47
N ALA A 493 -25.84 -2.46 -2.70
CA ALA A 493 -27.08 -1.76 -3.09
C ALA A 493 -27.50 -0.71 -2.06
N LEU A 494 -27.27 -0.99 -0.78
CA LEU A 494 -27.56 -0.07 0.32
C LEU A 494 -26.67 1.18 0.37
N ILE A 495 -25.43 1.09 -0.11
CA ILE A 495 -24.52 2.23 -0.27
C ILE A 495 -24.87 3.01 -1.55
N ALA A 496 -25.32 2.33 -2.61
CA ALA A 496 -25.75 2.95 -3.86
C ALA A 496 -27.03 3.80 -3.71
N GLN A 497 -28.02 3.31 -2.95
CA GLN A 497 -29.32 3.97 -2.76
C GLN A 497 -29.25 5.30 -2.01
N SER A 498 -28.20 5.51 -1.22
CA SER A 498 -27.95 6.73 -0.45
C SER A 498 -27.24 7.83 -1.25
N GLY A 499 -27.09 7.64 -2.57
CA GLY A 499 -26.49 8.61 -3.49
C GLY A 499 -24.97 8.49 -3.67
N GLY A 500 -24.33 7.52 -3.01
CA GLY A 500 -22.86 7.36 -2.96
C GLY A 500 -22.20 6.83 -4.24
N LEU A 501 -22.98 6.34 -5.22
CA LEU A 501 -22.43 5.84 -6.49
C LEU A 501 -22.75 6.73 -7.70
N LEU A 502 -23.62 7.74 -7.56
CA LEU A 502 -24.12 8.54 -8.69
C LEU A 502 -24.00 10.06 -8.50
N GLY A 503 -23.30 10.51 -7.45
CA GLY A 503 -23.16 11.92 -7.10
C GLY A 503 -21.74 12.44 -7.24
N ALA A 504 -21.07 12.26 -8.38
CA ALA A 504 -19.97 13.16 -8.71
C ALA A 504 -20.55 14.58 -8.80
N PRO A 505 -20.11 15.57 -7.99
CA PRO A 505 -20.34 16.94 -8.38
C PRO A 505 -19.66 17.11 -9.73
N GLN A 506 -20.47 17.46 -10.74
CA GLN A 506 -19.97 18.08 -11.96
C GLN A 506 -19.16 19.30 -11.53
N VAL A 507 -17.83 19.14 -11.46
CA VAL A 507 -16.91 20.26 -11.41
C VAL A 507 -17.05 20.91 -12.78
N ARG A 508 -17.69 22.08 -12.82
CA ARG A 508 -17.54 23.03 -13.92
C ARG A 508 -16.12 23.55 -13.96
#